data_AF-A0A4S4GHN1-F1
#
_entry.id   AF-A0A4S4GHN1-F1
#
_cell.length_a   1.000
_cell.length_b   1.000
_cell.length_c   1.000
_cell.angle_alpha   90.00
_cell.angle_beta   90.00
_cell.angle_gamma   90.00
#
_symmetry.space_group_name_H-M   'P 1'
#
loop_
_entity.id
_entity.type
_entity.pdbx_description
1 polymer ?
#
loop_
_entity_poly.entity_id
_entity_poly.type
_entity_poly.pdbx_seq_one_letter_code
_entity_poly.pdbx_strand_id
1 'polypeptide(L)'
;MNNTHIQQIETVLVAGVISDSTSTSNSHEVTFFITDSFDLVIKRSLLPSQTSHASLALTIKGQDICIEERIVTSNEADNGIQQEATFIISSLKPRTRYHIHYNSQLQNIHGTFGIITDAGYRGLCILKF
;
A
#
# COMPACT_ATOMS: atom_id res chain seq x y z
N MET A 1 -6.65 11.42 37.42
CA MET A 1 -7.59 11.20 36.30
C MET A 1 -6.75 11.01 35.05
N ASN A 2 -6.66 9.79 34.52
CA ASN A 2 -5.92 9.53 33.27
C ASN A 2 -6.84 9.92 32.11
N ASN A 3 -6.66 11.15 31.61
CA ASN A 3 -7.25 11.54 30.33
C ASN A 3 -6.45 10.84 29.24
N THR A 4 -6.88 9.64 28.85
CA THR A 4 -6.40 8.99 27.64
C THR A 4 -6.88 9.85 26.47
N HIS A 5 -6.05 10.80 26.06
CA HIS A 5 -6.33 11.64 24.90
C HIS A 5 -6.38 10.71 23.69
N ILE A 6 -7.57 10.45 23.16
CA ILE A 6 -7.72 9.68 21.93
C ILE A 6 -7.05 10.52 20.85
N GLN A 7 -5.87 10.10 20.39
CA GLN A 7 -5.25 10.70 19.20
C GLN A 7 -6.23 10.56 18.05
N GLN A 8 -6.42 11.64 17.29
CA GLN A 8 -7.27 11.66 16.11
C GLN A 8 -6.88 10.51 15.18
N ILE A 9 -7.86 9.67 14.86
CA ILE A 9 -7.72 8.57 13.90
C ILE A 9 -8.27 9.09 12.59
N GLU A 10 -7.44 9.06 11.55
CA GLU A 10 -7.86 9.41 10.19
C GLU A 10 -8.03 8.15 9.36
N THR A 11 -9.13 8.06 8.62
CA THR A 11 -9.36 6.99 7.65
C THR A 11 -9.38 7.57 6.25
N VAL A 12 -8.49 7.08 5.38
CA VAL A 12 -8.34 7.54 3.99
C VAL A 12 -8.56 6.35 3.06
N LEU A 13 -9.31 6.58 1.98
CA LEU A 13 -9.44 5.62 0.89
C LEU A 13 -8.62 6.10 -0.30
N VAL A 14 -7.72 5.24 -0.79
CA VAL A 14 -6.85 5.53 -1.93
C VAL A 14 -7.12 4.51 -3.02
N ALA A 15 -7.56 5.00 -4.18
CA ALA A 15 -7.71 4.18 -5.37
C ALA A 15 -6.35 3.93 -6.03
N GLY A 16 -6.14 2.70 -6.50
CA GLY A 16 -4.96 2.32 -7.26
C GLY A 16 -5.17 2.46 -8.76
N VAL A 17 -4.13 2.86 -9.48
CA VAL A 17 -4.07 2.73 -10.94
C VAL A 17 -3.49 1.36 -11.26
N ILE A 18 -4.26 0.56 -11.98
CA ILE A 18 -3.88 -0.79 -12.39
C ILE A 18 -3.15 -0.73 -13.74
N SER A 19 -2.09 -1.52 -13.87
CA SER A 19 -1.36 -1.71 -15.12
C SER A 19 -0.81 -3.12 -15.22
N ASP A 20 -0.39 -3.49 -16.43
CA ASP A 20 0.33 -4.74 -16.64
C ASP A 20 1.66 -4.71 -15.88
N SER A 21 1.95 -5.79 -15.16
CA SER A 21 3.19 -5.95 -14.42
C SER A 21 4.35 -6.05 -15.40
N THR A 22 5.33 -5.16 -15.26
CA THR A 22 6.62 -5.26 -15.96
C THR A 22 7.66 -6.04 -15.16
N SER A 23 7.33 -6.42 -13.91
CA SER A 23 8.20 -7.20 -13.04
C SER A 23 8.20 -8.68 -13.44
N THR A 24 9.39 -9.27 -13.48
CA THR A 24 9.60 -10.72 -13.59
C THR A 24 9.64 -11.42 -12.23
N SER A 25 9.43 -10.69 -11.13
CA SER A 25 9.40 -11.26 -9.79
C SER A 25 8.12 -12.06 -9.57
N ASN A 26 8.31 -13.27 -9.07
CA ASN A 26 7.22 -14.16 -8.61
C ASN A 26 6.95 -14.00 -7.11
N SER A 27 7.35 -12.88 -6.49
CA SER A 27 7.07 -12.58 -5.07
C SER A 27 6.03 -11.49 -4.91
N HIS A 28 5.16 -11.63 -3.88
CA HIS A 28 4.19 -10.58 -3.54
C HIS A 28 4.96 -9.44 -2.87
N GLU A 29 5.12 -8.34 -3.59
CA GLU A 29 5.95 -7.24 -3.17
C GLU A 29 5.14 -5.96 -3.06
N VAL A 30 5.58 -5.13 -2.11
CA VAL A 30 5.23 -3.72 -1.99
C VAL A 30 6.53 -2.95 -2.15
N THR A 31 6.68 -2.31 -3.31
CA THR A 31 7.71 -1.28 -3.50
C THR A 31 7.14 0.06 -3.11
N PHE A 32 7.96 0.91 -2.51
CA PHE A 32 7.53 2.24 -2.12
C PHE A 32 8.64 3.26 -2.33
N PHE A 33 8.24 4.49 -2.62
CA PHE A 33 9.15 5.63 -2.66
C PHE A 33 8.42 6.91 -2.28
N ILE A 34 9.19 7.89 -1.84
CA ILE A 34 8.71 9.23 -1.49
C ILE A 34 9.06 10.20 -2.61
N THR A 35 8.06 10.89 -3.15
CA THR A 35 8.25 11.91 -4.18
C THR A 35 8.93 13.16 -3.60
N ASP A 36 9.39 14.06 -4.47
CA ASP A 36 9.90 15.37 -4.03
C ASP A 36 8.82 16.25 -3.39
N SER A 37 7.53 15.92 -3.62
CA SER A 37 6.38 16.55 -2.95
C SER A 37 6.02 15.88 -1.61
N PHE A 38 6.85 14.94 -1.14
CA PHE A 38 6.65 14.14 0.07
C PHE A 38 5.44 13.20 0.04
N ASP A 39 4.92 12.88 -1.15
CA ASP A 39 3.89 11.85 -1.30
C ASP A 39 4.51 10.46 -1.21
N LEU A 40 3.83 9.54 -0.52
CA LEU A 40 4.18 8.14 -0.52
C LEU A 40 3.53 7.45 -1.72
N VAL A 41 4.35 6.93 -2.63
CA VAL A 41 3.91 6.06 -3.70
C VAL A 41 4.12 4.62 -3.28
N ILE A 42 3.06 3.82 -3.33
CA ILE A 42 3.08 2.37 -3.10
C ILE A 42 2.79 1.68 -4.42
N LYS A 43 3.62 0.72 -4.80
CA LYS A 43 3.41 -0.12 -5.96
C LYS A 43 3.37 -1.59 -5.52
N ARG A 44 2.22 -2.21 -5.76
CA ARG A 44 1.87 -3.58 -5.37
C ARG A 44 1.95 -4.51 -6.60
N SER A 45 2.80 -5.53 -6.53
CA SER A 45 2.98 -6.53 -7.59
C SER A 45 2.11 -7.78 -7.43
N LEU A 46 2.08 -8.66 -8.44
CA LEU A 46 1.37 -9.95 -8.41
C LEU A 46 -0.10 -9.82 -8.01
N LEU A 47 -0.80 -8.88 -8.61
CA LEU A 47 -2.25 -8.88 -8.57
C LEU A 47 -2.78 -9.92 -9.56
N PRO A 48 -3.94 -10.53 -9.27
CA PRO A 48 -4.62 -11.39 -10.24
C PRO A 48 -4.79 -10.65 -11.57
N SER A 49 -4.59 -11.33 -12.68
CA SER A 49 -4.76 -10.80 -14.05
C SER A 49 -6.14 -10.21 -14.32
N GLN A 50 -7.15 -10.70 -13.58
CA GLN A 50 -8.53 -10.25 -13.64
C GLN A 50 -8.81 -9.04 -12.73
N THR A 51 -7.79 -8.38 -12.17
CA THR A 51 -8.05 -7.27 -11.24
C THR A 51 -8.71 -6.10 -11.97
N SER A 52 -9.91 -5.74 -11.54
CA SER A 52 -10.68 -4.62 -12.10
C SER A 52 -10.55 -3.36 -11.26
N HIS A 53 -10.41 -3.52 -9.95
CA HIS A 53 -10.24 -2.42 -9.00
C HIS A 53 -9.29 -2.85 -7.88
N ALA A 54 -8.40 -1.93 -7.51
CA ALA A 54 -7.55 -2.06 -6.34
C ALA A 54 -7.65 -0.78 -5.51
N SER A 55 -7.81 -0.90 -4.21
CA SER A 55 -7.84 0.25 -3.30
C SER A 55 -7.23 -0.09 -1.95
N LEU A 56 -6.72 0.93 -1.27
CA LEU A 56 -6.18 0.83 0.07
C LEU A 56 -7.09 1.63 1.02
N ALA A 57 -7.52 0.99 2.11
CA ALA A 57 -8.09 1.68 3.25
C ALA A 57 -7.00 1.89 4.29
N LEU A 58 -6.60 3.16 4.48
CA LEU A 58 -5.59 3.55 5.44
C LEU A 58 -6.23 4.01 6.74
N THR A 59 -5.69 3.56 7.86
CA THR A 59 -5.97 4.10 9.18
C THR A 59 -4.68 4.66 9.75
N ILE A 60 -4.63 5.98 9.97
CA ILE A 60 -3.44 6.67 10.46
C ILE A 60 -3.67 7.06 11.92
N LYS A 61 -2.78 6.60 12.81
CA LYS A 61 -2.77 6.92 14.22
C LYS A 61 -1.36 7.34 14.64
N GLY A 62 -1.10 8.64 14.63
CA GLY A 62 0.22 9.16 14.93
C GLY A 62 1.24 8.76 13.87
N GLN A 63 2.21 7.92 14.23
CA GLN A 63 3.25 7.39 13.32
C GLN A 63 2.94 5.96 12.84
N ASP A 64 1.84 5.37 13.28
CA ASP A 64 1.41 4.05 12.83
C ASP A 64 0.36 4.19 11.71
N ILE A 65 0.57 3.47 10.61
CA ILE A 65 -0.33 3.39 9.47
C ILE A 65 -0.73 1.92 9.29
N CYS A 66 -2.03 1.64 9.40
CA CYS A 66 -2.59 0.35 9.03
C CYS A 66 -3.19 0.47 7.63
N ILE A 67 -2.86 -0.46 6.74
CA ILE A 67 -3.32 -0.53 5.37
C ILE A 67 -4.09 -1.84 5.20
N GLU A 68 -5.37 -1.73 4.86
CA GLU A 68 -6.19 -2.84 4.42
C GLU A 68 -6.39 -2.75 2.90
N GLU A 69 -5.82 -3.71 2.17
CA GLU A 69 -5.96 -3.83 0.72
C GLU A 69 -7.31 -4.44 0.35
N ARG A 70 -7.95 -3.85 -0.67
CA ARG A 70 -9.18 -4.35 -1.27
C ARG A 70 -8.98 -4.49 -2.77
N ILE A 71 -9.05 -5.73 -3.24
CA ILE A 71 -8.96 -6.11 -4.65
C ILE A 71 -10.32 -6.64 -5.10
N VAL A 72 -10.78 -6.19 -6.26
CA VAL A 72 -11.99 -6.69 -6.91
C VAL A 72 -11.60 -7.26 -8.27
N THR A 73 -11.89 -8.54 -8.51
CA THR A 73 -11.64 -9.21 -9.78
C THR A 73 -12.89 -9.16 -10.67
N SER A 74 -12.71 -9.02 -11.99
CA SER A 74 -13.76 -9.19 -12.98
C SER A 74 -14.03 -10.68 -13.25
N ASN A 75 -15.14 -10.98 -13.90
CA ASN A 75 -15.46 -12.33 -14.37
C ASN A 75 -14.90 -12.61 -15.78
N GLU A 76 -13.97 -11.80 -16.26
CA GLU A 76 -13.36 -11.99 -17.58
C GLU A 76 -12.42 -13.20 -17.58
N ALA A 77 -12.17 -13.78 -18.75
CA ALA A 77 -11.23 -14.89 -18.85
C ALA A 77 -9.83 -14.44 -18.43
N ASP A 78 -9.16 -15.27 -17.63
CA ASP A 78 -7.77 -15.04 -17.25
C ASP A 78 -6.90 -14.97 -18.52
N ASN A 79 -6.28 -13.81 -18.75
CA ASN A 79 -5.39 -13.58 -19.90
C ASN A 79 -3.94 -13.97 -19.61
N GLY A 80 -3.64 -14.45 -18.39
CA GLY A 80 -2.31 -14.84 -17.92
C GLY A 80 -1.34 -13.66 -17.72
N ILE A 81 -1.78 -12.42 -17.96
CA ILE A 81 -0.96 -11.22 -17.79
C ILE A 81 -1.09 -10.77 -16.34
N GLN A 82 0.00 -10.90 -15.60
CA GLN A 82 0.08 -10.44 -14.23
C GLN A 82 -0.12 -8.92 -14.15
N GLN A 83 -0.85 -8.47 -13.13
CA GLN A 83 -1.11 -7.05 -12.92
C GLN A 83 -0.36 -6.49 -11.71
N GLU A 84 -0.24 -5.17 -11.69
CA GLU A 84 0.26 -4.37 -10.58
C GLU A 84 -0.66 -3.16 -10.34
N ALA A 85 -0.66 -2.63 -9.12
CA ALA A 85 -1.37 -1.39 -8.79
C ALA A 85 -0.44 -0.37 -8.16
N THR A 86 -0.59 0.89 -8.58
CA THR A 86 0.13 2.04 -8.03
C THR A 86 -0.83 2.95 -7.27
N PHE A 87 -0.48 3.29 -6.03
CA PHE A 87 -1.26 4.13 -5.12
C PHE A 87 -0.43 5.34 -4.71
N ILE A 88 -1.07 6.50 -4.59
CA ILE A 88 -0.43 7.73 -4.11
C ILE A 88 -1.13 8.17 -2.83
N ILE A 89 -0.37 8.26 -1.74
CA ILE A 89 -0.84 8.69 -0.44
C ILE A 89 -0.19 10.04 -0.12
N SER A 90 -1.02 11.08 -0.18
CA SER A 90 -0.62 12.45 0.17
C SER A 90 -0.90 12.75 1.63
N SER A 91 -0.47 13.94 2.08
CA SER A 91 -0.76 14.50 3.41
C SER A 91 -0.07 13.81 4.59
N LEU A 92 0.90 12.92 4.35
CA LEU A 92 1.80 12.48 5.41
C LEU A 92 2.71 13.64 5.83
N LYS A 93 3.07 13.71 7.12
CA LYS A 93 3.98 14.74 7.59
C LYS A 93 5.36 14.52 6.98
N PRO A 94 5.99 15.53 6.35
CA PRO A 94 7.34 15.38 5.82
C PRO A 94 8.35 15.01 6.91
N ARG A 95 9.44 14.35 6.51
CA ARG A 95 10.59 13.98 7.36
C ARG A 95 10.19 13.23 8.64
N THR A 96 9.11 12.46 8.56
CA THR A 96 8.54 11.72 9.68
C THR A 96 8.68 10.22 9.42
N ARG A 97 9.08 9.49 10.46
CA ARG A 97 9.12 8.03 10.41
C ARG A 97 7.72 7.49 10.65
N TYR A 98 7.28 6.57 9.79
CA TYR A 98 6.04 5.83 9.95
C TYR A 98 6.31 4.33 10.02
N HIS A 99 5.50 3.63 10.82
CA HIS A 99 5.42 2.17 10.84
C HIS A 99 4.18 1.74 10.08
N ILE A 100 4.37 0.93 9.05
CA ILE A 100 3.28 0.46 8.17
C ILE A 100 2.97 -0.99 8.50
N HIS A 101 1.71 -1.26 8.77
CA HIS A 101 1.12 -2.60 8.83
C HIS A 101 0.28 -2.78 7.58
N TYR A 102 0.69 -3.69 6.70
CA TYR A 102 0.02 -3.96 5.44
C TYR A 102 -0.69 -5.30 5.52
N ASN A 103 -1.97 -5.31 5.17
CA ASN A 103 -2.81 -6.51 5.18
C ASN A 103 -3.59 -6.61 3.87
N SER A 104 -3.53 -7.77 3.22
CA SER A 104 -4.37 -8.13 2.08
C SER A 104 -5.12 -9.40 2.39
N GLN A 105 -6.41 -9.26 2.67
CA GLN A 105 -7.25 -10.38 3.07
C GLN A 105 -7.48 -11.35 1.91
N LEU A 106 -7.69 -10.84 0.69
CA LEU A 106 -7.99 -11.68 -0.47
C LEU A 106 -6.85 -12.65 -0.80
N GLN A 107 -5.61 -12.18 -0.64
CA GLN A 107 -4.41 -12.97 -0.93
C GLN A 107 -3.81 -13.63 0.33
N ASN A 108 -4.42 -13.43 1.51
CA ASN A 108 -3.93 -13.90 2.81
C ASN A 108 -2.44 -13.57 3.02
N ILE A 109 -2.05 -12.32 2.76
CA ILE A 109 -0.68 -11.85 2.90
C ILE A 109 -0.62 -10.60 3.76
N HIS A 110 0.44 -10.52 4.54
CA HIS A 110 0.67 -9.40 5.45
C HIS A 110 2.16 -9.04 5.50
N GLY A 111 2.43 -7.82 5.95
CA GLY A 111 3.79 -7.31 6.08
C GLY A 111 3.86 -6.11 7.00
N THR A 112 5.02 -5.93 7.62
CA THR A 112 5.31 -4.74 8.42
C THR A 112 6.62 -4.13 7.98
N PHE A 113 6.63 -2.83 7.72
CA PHE A 113 7.84 -2.13 7.31
C PHE A 113 7.81 -0.68 7.78
N GLY A 114 8.99 -0.08 7.93
CA GLY A 114 9.14 1.33 8.28
C GLY A 114 9.43 2.15 7.04
N ILE A 115 8.92 3.38 7.02
CA ILE A 115 9.29 4.38 6.03
C ILE A 115 9.70 5.69 6.70
N ILE A 116 10.42 6.52 5.97
CA ILE A 116 10.66 7.92 6.32
C ILE A 116 10.15 8.75 5.14
N THR A 117 9.27 9.72 5.39
CA THR A 117 8.72 10.64 4.38
C THR A 117 9.72 11.74 4.02
N ASP A 118 10.94 11.34 3.65
CA ASP A 118 11.98 12.24 3.15
C ASP A 118 12.16 12.02 1.64
N ALA A 119 12.39 13.10 0.90
CA ALA A 119 12.45 13.05 -0.56
C ALA A 119 13.53 12.06 -1.04
N GLY A 120 13.17 11.20 -1.99
CA GLY A 120 14.08 10.18 -2.52
C GLY A 120 14.22 8.91 -1.66
N TYR A 121 13.59 8.84 -0.48
CA TYR A 121 13.52 7.59 0.28
C TYR A 121 12.76 6.52 -0.50
N ARG A 122 13.30 5.31 -0.55
CA ARG A 122 12.72 4.19 -1.30
C ARG A 122 13.01 2.86 -0.62
N GLY A 123 12.15 1.88 -0.85
CA GLY A 123 12.33 0.54 -0.33
C GLY A 123 11.42 -0.50 -0.95
N LEU A 124 11.60 -1.72 -0.49
CA LEU A 124 10.89 -2.92 -0.91
C LEU A 124 10.52 -3.70 0.35
N CYS A 125 9.27 -4.16 0.42
CA CYS A 125 8.80 -5.13 1.38
C CYS A 125 8.29 -6.35 0.63
N ILE A 126 8.82 -7.53 0.95
CA ILE A 126 8.28 -8.81 0.49
C ILE A 126 7.19 -9.23 1.48
N LEU A 127 5.95 -9.35 1.00
CA LEU A 127 4.81 -9.78 1.78
C LEU A 127 4.86 -11.30 1.99
N LYS A 128 4.45 -11.74 3.17
CA LYS A 128 4.49 -13.15 3.56
C LYS A 128 3.07 -13.69 3.72
N PHE A 129 2.92 -14.96 3.35
CA PHE A 129 1.74 -15.77 3.65
C PHE A 129 1.73 -16.22 5.11
#